data_AF-A0A7C4BSN1-F1
#
_entry.id   AF-A0A7C4BSN1-F1
#
_cell.length_a   1.000
_cell.length_b   1.000
_cell.length_c   1.000
_cell.angle_alpha   90.00
_cell.angle_beta   90.00
_cell.angle_gamma   90.00
#
_symmetry.space_group_name_H-M   'P 1'
#
loop_
_entity.id
_entity.type
_entity.pdbx_description
1 polymer ?
#
loop_
_entity_poly.entity_id
_entity_poly.type
_entity_poly.pdbx_seq_one_letter_code
_entity_poly.pdbx_strand_id
1 'polypeptide(L)'
;MSWVEKFGDPRINRRAEVDPLLREVLERALEEIHGILAAHGRPFRLRALLTRDGEYLLRMEVAYENREERDQLWDEAAQALERARAGRPVHILCGIARLNPEA
;
A
#
# COMPACT_ATOMS: atom_id res chain seq x y z
N MET A 1 6.35 6.37 15.42
CA MET A 1 6.77 5.86 14.10
C MET A 1 5.54 5.86 13.22
N SER A 2 5.59 6.61 12.13
CA SER A 2 4.49 6.79 11.18
C SER A 2 4.37 5.60 10.22
N TRP A 3 3.22 5.44 9.57
CA TRP A 3 2.98 4.31 8.66
C TRP A 3 3.93 4.36 7.46
N VAL A 4 4.20 5.56 6.93
CA VAL A 4 5.16 5.75 5.84
C VAL A 4 6.56 5.35 6.28
N GLU A 5 7.02 5.72 7.47
CA GLU A 5 8.34 5.30 7.97
C GLU A 5 8.45 3.78 8.16
N LYS A 6 7.35 3.11 8.51
CA LYS A 6 7.31 1.67 8.76
C LYS A 6 7.28 0.84 7.47
N PHE A 7 6.57 1.29 6.44
CA PHE A 7 6.32 0.52 5.22
C PHE A 7 6.97 1.11 3.96
N GLY A 8 7.41 2.36 4.02
CA GLY A 8 8.00 3.07 2.91
C GLY A 8 9.48 2.76 2.72
N ASP A 9 9.89 2.67 1.45
CA ASP A 9 11.31 2.68 1.10
C ASP A 9 11.95 4.06 1.38
N PRO A 10 13.29 4.14 1.40
CA PRO A 10 13.97 5.42 1.66
C PRO A 10 13.63 6.54 0.66
N ARG A 11 13.19 6.22 -0.56
CA ARG A 11 12.88 7.21 -1.60
C ARG A 11 11.51 7.82 -1.38
N ILE A 12 10.50 7.00 -1.08
CA ILE A 12 9.16 7.47 -0.79
C ILE A 12 9.12 8.22 0.54
N ASN A 13 9.91 7.80 1.54
CA ASN A 13 10.01 8.51 2.82
C ASN A 13 10.52 9.94 2.62
N ARG A 14 11.64 10.10 1.89
CA ARG A 14 12.16 11.43 1.52
C ARG A 14 11.15 12.26 0.71
N ARG A 15 10.38 11.62 -0.16
CA ARG A 15 9.35 12.32 -0.94
C ARG A 15 8.20 12.80 -0.06
N ALA A 16 7.74 11.98 0.86
CA ALA A 16 6.68 12.31 1.82
C ALA A 16 7.13 13.37 2.86
N GLU A 17 8.43 13.53 3.11
CA GLU A 17 8.95 14.63 3.94
C GLU A 17 8.72 16.00 3.31
N VAL A 18 8.81 16.10 1.98
CA VAL A 18 8.69 17.37 1.24
C VAL A 18 7.33 17.57 0.58
N ASP A 19 6.48 16.54 0.56
CA ASP A 19 5.13 16.56 0.01
C ASP A 19 4.11 16.14 1.09
N PRO A 20 3.54 17.11 1.85
CA PRO A 20 2.61 16.84 2.94
C PRO A 20 1.32 16.16 2.47
N LEU A 21 0.88 16.45 1.23
CA LEU A 21 -0.31 15.87 0.64
C LEU A 21 -0.10 14.38 0.36
N LEU A 22 1.03 14.04 -0.27
CA LEU A 22 1.42 12.65 -0.47
C LEU A 22 1.53 11.91 0.85
N ARG A 23 2.18 12.53 1.85
CA ARG A 23 2.33 11.93 3.18
C ARG A 23 0.97 11.61 3.80
N GLU A 24 0.04 12.56 3.82
CA GLU A 24 -1.29 12.35 4.40
C GLU A 24 -2.05 11.21 3.70
N VAL A 25 -2.01 11.17 2.37
CA VAL A 25 -2.67 10.11 1.59
C VAL A 25 -2.01 8.76 1.87
N LEU A 26 -0.68 8.67 1.90
CA LEU A 26 0.03 7.43 2.19
C LEU A 26 -0.21 6.94 3.62
N GLU A 27 -0.19 7.82 4.62
CA GLU A 27 -0.44 7.45 6.01
C GLU A 27 -1.81 6.78 6.17
N ARG A 28 -2.86 7.43 5.64
CA ARG A 28 -4.23 6.88 5.70
C ARG A 28 -4.37 5.59 4.91
N ALA A 29 -3.84 5.54 3.69
CA ALA A 29 -3.94 4.35 2.86
C ALA A 29 -3.20 3.17 3.49
N LEU A 30 -1.98 3.38 4.01
CA LEU A 30 -1.19 2.33 4.64
C LEU A 30 -1.84 1.81 5.91
N GLU A 31 -2.38 2.69 6.74
CA GLU A 31 -3.12 2.31 7.95
C GLU A 31 -4.31 1.40 7.62
N GLU A 32 -5.16 1.85 6.69
CA GLU A 32 -6.40 1.15 6.34
C GLU A 32 -6.12 -0.18 5.62
N ILE A 33 -5.19 -0.19 4.65
CA ILE A 33 -4.78 -1.40 3.94
C ILE A 33 -4.13 -2.39 4.90
N HIS A 34 -3.27 -1.94 5.81
CA HIS A 34 -2.73 -2.82 6.83
C HIS A 34 -3.83 -3.41 7.72
N GLY A 35 -4.85 -2.63 8.09
CA GLY A 35 -6.02 -3.10 8.82
C GLY A 35 -6.75 -4.24 8.10
N ILE A 36 -7.01 -4.06 6.80
CA ILE A 36 -7.62 -5.09 5.93
C ILE A 36 -6.77 -6.37 5.91
N LEU A 37 -5.46 -6.24 5.63
CA LEU A 37 -4.55 -7.37 5.54
C LEU A 37 -4.37 -8.10 6.89
N ALA A 38 -4.36 -7.36 7.99
CA ALA A 38 -4.28 -7.93 9.34
C ALA A 38 -5.56 -8.67 9.72
N ALA A 39 -6.74 -8.10 9.41
CA ALA A 39 -8.04 -8.74 9.65
C ALA A 39 -8.22 -10.01 8.82
N HIS A 40 -7.62 -10.06 7.63
CA HIS A 40 -7.62 -11.24 6.77
C HIS A 40 -6.92 -12.46 7.41
N GLY A 41 -5.96 -12.23 8.32
CA GLY A 41 -5.35 -13.30 9.12
C GLY A 41 -4.32 -14.18 8.41
N ARG A 42 -4.00 -13.92 7.14
CA ARG A 42 -2.91 -14.58 6.40
C ARG A 42 -1.60 -13.81 6.53
N PRO A 43 -0.44 -14.49 6.44
CA PRO A 43 0.84 -13.80 6.29
C PRO A 43 0.83 -12.83 5.11
N PHE A 44 1.35 -11.63 5.34
CA PHE A 44 1.45 -10.59 4.31
C PHE A 44 2.71 -9.74 4.47
N ARG A 45 3.05 -9.03 3.40
CA ARG A 45 4.02 -7.94 3.37
C ARG A 45 3.41 -6.75 2.67
N LEU A 46 3.50 -5.57 3.28
CA LEU A 46 3.06 -4.30 2.73
C LEU A 46 4.28 -3.41 2.52
N ARG A 47 4.38 -2.73 1.38
CA ARG A 47 5.45 -1.78 1.09
C ARG A 47 4.91 -0.58 0.32
N ALA A 48 5.41 0.61 0.63
CA ALA A 48 5.24 1.80 -0.20
C ALA A 48 6.56 2.10 -0.91
N LEU A 49 6.53 2.27 -2.23
CA LEU A 49 7.72 2.35 -3.07
C LEU A 49 7.60 3.53 -4.03
N LEU A 50 8.73 4.17 -4.31
CA LEU A 50 8.87 5.06 -5.46
C LEU A 50 9.57 4.29 -6.59
N THR A 51 8.83 4.00 -7.67
CA THR A 51 9.37 3.26 -8.82
C THR A 51 10.49 4.06 -9.51
N ARG A 52 11.27 3.38 -10.36
CA ARG A 52 12.31 4.05 -11.16
C ARG A 52 11.74 5.09 -12.12
N ASP A 53 10.51 4.86 -12.58
CA ASP A 53 9.77 5.73 -13.49
C ASP A 53 9.05 6.88 -12.77
N GLY A 54 9.22 6.98 -11.44
CA GLY A 54 8.68 8.09 -10.63
C GLY A 54 7.25 7.88 -10.14
N GLU A 55 6.71 6.66 -10.26
CA GLU A 55 5.36 6.33 -9.80
C GLU A 55 5.37 5.93 -8.33
N TYR A 56 4.34 6.32 -7.60
CA TYR A 56 4.12 5.85 -6.24
C TYR A 56 3.36 4.52 -6.29
N LEU A 57 3.87 3.49 -5.59
CA LEU A 57 3.27 2.15 -5.58
C LEU A 57 3.10 1.66 -4.15
N LEU A 58 1.89 1.24 -3.80
CA LEU A 58 1.60 0.37 -2.67
C LEU A 58 1.62 -1.08 -3.14
N ARG A 59 2.56 -1.87 -2.64
CA ARG A 59 2.73 -3.27 -2.98
C ARG A 59 2.33 -4.15 -1.81
N MET A 60 1.34 -5.00 -2.05
CA MET A 60 0.84 -6.02 -1.13
C MET A 60 1.30 -7.39 -1.63
N GLU A 61 1.94 -8.15 -0.76
CA GLU A 61 2.29 -9.55 -1.01
C GLU A 61 1.55 -10.38 0.04
N VAL A 62 0.60 -11.22 -0.37
CA VAL A 62 -0.31 -11.92 0.56
C VAL A 62 -0.33 -13.41 0.27
N ALA A 63 -0.35 -14.23 1.33
CA ALA A 63 -0.47 -15.68 1.23
C ALA A 63 -1.93 -16.14 1.02
N TYR A 64 -2.59 -15.61 -0.02
CA TYR A 64 -3.94 -16.03 -0.43
C TYR A 64 -3.92 -17.45 -1.02
N GLU A 65 -5.03 -18.17 -0.87
CA GLU A 65 -5.29 -19.52 -1.33
C GLU A 65 -5.73 -19.56 -2.79
N ASN A 66 -6.59 -18.63 -3.19
CA ASN A 66 -7.23 -18.65 -4.51
C ASN A 66 -7.35 -17.25 -5.13
N ARG A 67 -7.81 -17.22 -6.39
CA ARG A 67 -7.92 -15.98 -7.17
C ARG A 67 -9.02 -15.05 -6.66
N GLU A 68 -10.13 -15.60 -6.19
CA GLU A 68 -11.27 -14.83 -5.69
C GLU A 68 -10.87 -14.04 -4.43
N GLU A 69 -10.16 -14.69 -3.51
CA GLU A 69 -9.60 -14.05 -2.31
C GLU A 69 -8.59 -12.94 -2.65
N ARG A 70 -7.71 -13.19 -3.64
CA ARG A 70 -6.80 -12.16 -4.16
C ARG A 70 -7.58 -10.94 -4.69
N ASP A 71 -8.59 -11.19 -5.52
CA ASP A 71 -9.35 -10.12 -6.18
C ASP A 71 -10.15 -9.32 -5.15
N GLN A 72 -10.75 -9.98 -4.14
CA GLN A 72 -11.41 -9.30 -3.03
C GLN A 72 -10.45 -8.42 -2.22
N LEU A 73 -9.28 -8.93 -1.82
CA LEU A 73 -8.29 -8.13 -1.08
C LEU A 73 -7.79 -6.94 -1.89
N TRP A 74 -7.62 -7.13 -3.20
CA TRP A 74 -7.24 -6.05 -4.08
C TRP A 74 -8.32 -4.98 -4.21
N ASP A 75 -9.59 -5.37 -4.36
CA ASP A 75 -10.72 -4.45 -4.43
C ASP A 75 -10.86 -3.65 -3.12
N GLU A 76 -10.78 -4.30 -1.97
CA GLU A 76 -10.85 -3.64 -0.66
C GLU A 76 -9.71 -2.64 -0.47
N ALA A 77 -8.48 -3.00 -0.85
CA ALA A 77 -7.31 -2.13 -0.77
C ALA A 77 -7.39 -0.96 -1.77
N ALA A 78 -7.88 -1.20 -2.99
CA ALA A 78 -8.08 -0.16 -3.99
C ALA A 78 -9.12 0.87 -3.51
N GLN A 79 -10.21 0.41 -2.88
CA GLN A 79 -11.19 1.29 -2.28
C GLN A 79 -10.63 2.09 -1.09
N ALA A 80 -9.83 1.45 -0.23
CA ALA A 80 -9.15 2.14 0.87
C ALA A 80 -8.22 3.24 0.34
N LEU A 81 -7.45 2.96 -0.72
CA LEU A 81 -6.60 3.96 -1.35
C LEU A 81 -7.44 5.12 -1.95
N GLU A 82 -8.57 4.84 -2.58
CA GLU A 82 -9.42 5.89 -3.14
C GLU A 82 -10.07 6.75 -2.04
N ARG A 83 -10.52 6.14 -0.93
CA ARG A 83 -10.98 6.88 0.26
C ARG A 83 -9.87 7.75 0.83
N ALA A 84 -8.66 7.22 0.94
CA ALA A 84 -7.49 7.97 1.38
C ALA A 84 -7.15 9.11 0.42
N ARG A 85 -7.35 8.95 -0.89
CA ARG A 85 -7.18 10.04 -1.86
C ARG A 85 -8.27 11.08 -1.75
N ALA A 86 -9.53 10.70 -1.53
CA ALA A 86 -10.67 11.62 -1.44
C ALA A 86 -10.73 12.62 -2.62
N GLY A 87 -10.47 12.15 -3.84
CA GLY A 87 -10.45 12.98 -5.05
C GLY A 87 -9.21 13.88 -5.23
N ARG A 88 -8.22 13.79 -4.33
CA ARG A 88 -6.99 14.60 -4.40
C ARG A 88 -6.06 14.10 -5.52
N PRO A 89 -5.28 15.01 -6.15
CA PRO A 89 -4.50 14.72 -7.35
C PRO A 89 -3.17 14.02 -7.04
N VAL A 90 -3.23 12.92 -6.28
CA VAL A 90 -2.07 12.08 -5.96
C VAL A 90 -2.24 10.75 -6.70
N HIS A 91 -1.29 10.40 -7.56
CA HIS A 91 -1.37 9.15 -8.32
C HIS A 91 -0.54 8.07 -7.64
N ILE A 92 -1.21 7.11 -7.01
CA ILE A 92 -0.59 5.95 -6.35
C ILE A 92 -1.21 4.69 -6.95
N LEU A 93 -0.35 3.78 -7.39
CA LEU A 93 -0.74 2.46 -7.87
C LEU A 93 -0.90 1.50 -6.67
N CYS A 94 -1.82 0.55 -6.77
CA CYS A 94 -1.99 -0.52 -5.79
C CYS A 94 -1.82 -1.88 -6.49
N GLY A 95 -0.80 -2.63 -6.09
CA GLY A 95 -0.50 -3.96 -6.64
C GLY A 95 -0.62 -5.05 -5.59
N ILE A 96 -1.21 -6.17 -5.97
CA ILE A 96 -1.22 -7.40 -5.17
C ILE A 96 -0.42 -8.51 -5.88
N ALA A 97 0.37 -9.24 -5.11
CA ALA A 97 1.07 -10.43 -5.56
C ALA A 97 0.98 -11.53 -4.50
N ARG A 98 1.25 -12.78 -4.90
CA ARG A 98 1.38 -13.87 -3.93
C ARG A 98 2.63 -13.65 -3.08
N LEU A 99 2.50 -13.85 -1.77
CA LEU A 99 3.66 -13.82 -0.88
C LEU A 99 4.59 -14.97 -1.22
N ASN A 100 5.80 -14.65 -1.67
CA ASN A 100 6.88 -15.61 -1.83
C ASN A 100 7.75 -15.58 -0.56
N PRO A 101 7.84 -16.68 0.22
CA PRO A 101 8.65 -16.73 1.44
C PRO A 101 10.16 -16.58 1.19
N GLU A 102 10.63 -16.73 -0.05
CA GLU A 102 12.06 -16.68 -0.42
C GLU A 102 12.52 -15.29 -0.94
N ALA A 103 11.64 -14.29 -0.97
CA ALA A 103 11.88 -12.97 -1.58
C ALA A 103 11.96 -11.82 -0.56
#